data_AF-A0A8V0XUN8-F1
#
_entry.id   AF-A0A8V0XUN8-F1
#
_cell.length_a   1.000
_cell.length_b   1.000
_cell.length_c   1.000
_cell.angle_alpha   90.00
_cell.angle_beta   90.00
_cell.angle_gamma   90.00
#
_symmetry.space_group_name_H-M   'P 1'
#
loop_
_entity.id
_entity.type
_entity.pdbx_description
1 polymer ?
#
loop_
_entity_poly.entity_id
_entity_poly.type
_entity_poly.pdbx_seq_one_letter_code
_entity_poly.pdbx_strand_id
1 'polypeptide(L)'
;MLTVLLFLLSSTVCQGTNNKLTQLGHVEDHFTSLQRMYNNCEVVLSNLEITYVEHNRDLTFLKTIQEVAGYVLIALNMVDVIPLENLQIIRGNVLYDNSFALAVLSNYHMNKTQGLRELPMKRLSEILNGGVKISNNPKLCNMDTVLWNDIIDTSRKPLTVLDFASNLSSCPKCHPNCTEDHCWGAGEQNCQTLTKVICAQQCSGRCRGKVPSDCCHNQCAAGCTGPRESDCLACRKFRDDATCKDTCPPLVLYNPTTYQMDVNPEGKYSFGATCVRECPHNYVVTDHGSCVRSCNTDTYEVEENGVRKCKKCDGLCSKVCNGIGIGELKGILSINATNIDSFKNCTKINGDVSILPVAFLGDAFTKTLPLDPKKLDVFRTVKEISGFLLIQAWPDNATDLYAFENLEIIRGRTKQHGQYSLAVVNLKIQSLGLRSLKEISDGDIAIMKNKNLCYADTMNWRSLFATQSQKTKIIQNRNKNDCSKSVCFPAFAKAHNEMEE
;
A
#
# COMPACT_ATOMS: atom_id res chain seq x y z
N MET A 1 39.14 -2.84 7.73
CA MET A 1 38.15 -3.24 8.76
C MET A 1 37.22 -2.05 9.02
N LEU A 2 36.45 -1.61 8.02
CA LEU A 2 35.60 -0.41 8.12
C LEU A 2 34.47 -0.44 7.07
N THR A 3 33.74 -1.56 7.00
CA THR A 3 32.64 -1.79 6.03
C THR A 3 31.41 -2.42 6.69
N VAL A 4 31.19 -2.19 8.00
CA VAL A 4 30.11 -2.86 8.76
C VAL A 4 29.32 -1.92 9.70
N LEU A 5 29.38 -0.59 9.54
CA LEU A 5 28.66 0.32 10.46
C LEU A 5 27.98 1.52 9.78
N LEU A 6 27.15 1.24 8.77
CA LEU A 6 26.17 2.19 8.25
C LEU A 6 24.89 1.48 7.79
N PHE A 7 24.38 0.55 8.61
CA PHE A 7 22.95 0.23 8.63
C PHE A 7 22.30 1.16 9.67
N LEU A 8 22.11 2.43 9.31
CA LEU A 8 21.05 3.21 9.96
C LEU A 8 19.75 2.48 9.65
N LEU A 9 19.04 2.04 10.69
CA LEU A 9 17.83 1.21 10.66
C LEU A 9 16.75 1.80 9.74
N SER A 10 16.84 1.54 8.44
CA SER A 10 15.74 1.79 7.51
C SER A 10 14.71 0.70 7.74
N SER A 11 13.62 1.04 8.44
CA SER A 11 12.50 0.11 8.58
C SER A 11 12.08 -0.43 7.21
N THR A 12 11.82 -1.72 7.12
CA THR A 12 11.34 -2.33 5.89
C THR A 12 9.87 -1.97 5.68
N VAL A 13 9.56 -1.47 4.48
CA VAL A 13 8.25 -0.92 4.16
C VAL A 13 7.56 -1.83 3.14
N CYS A 14 6.27 -2.09 3.34
CA CYS A 14 5.42 -2.78 2.36
C CYS A 14 4.15 -1.97 2.06
N GLN A 15 3.57 -2.23 0.88
CA GLN A 15 2.46 -1.43 0.38
C GLN A 15 1.15 -1.68 1.13
N GLY A 16 0.89 -2.92 1.57
CA GLY A 16 -0.42 -3.34 2.06
C GLY A 16 -1.44 -3.57 0.95
N THR A 17 -2.68 -3.89 1.32
CA THR A 17 -3.74 -4.28 0.39
C THR A 17 -5.03 -3.47 0.56
N ASN A 18 -6.00 -3.66 -0.35
CA ASN A 18 -7.34 -3.06 -0.28
C ASN A 18 -8.38 -4.00 -0.91
N ASN A 19 -8.25 -5.30 -0.63
CA ASN A 19 -9.12 -6.37 -1.11
C ASN A 19 -10.36 -6.55 -0.22
N LYS A 20 -10.38 -5.95 0.97
CA LYS A 20 -11.44 -6.12 1.97
C LYS A 20 -11.69 -7.61 2.26
N LEU A 21 -12.88 -8.09 1.93
CA LEU A 21 -13.31 -9.49 2.10
C LEU A 21 -13.24 -10.29 0.79
N THR A 22 -12.52 -9.81 -0.23
CA THR A 22 -12.35 -10.56 -1.47
C THR A 22 -11.21 -11.57 -1.35
N GLN A 23 -11.52 -12.85 -1.58
CA GLN A 23 -10.51 -13.90 -1.70
C GLN A 23 -9.80 -13.80 -3.05
N LEU A 24 -8.47 -13.93 -3.06
CA LEU A 24 -7.65 -13.84 -4.26
C LEU A 24 -7.37 -15.24 -4.83
N GLY A 25 -8.16 -15.66 -5.83
CA GLY A 25 -8.00 -16.98 -6.44
C GLY A 25 -8.33 -18.12 -5.47
N HIS A 26 -7.60 -19.23 -5.58
CA HIS A 26 -7.72 -20.32 -4.61
C HIS A 26 -7.08 -19.93 -3.27
N VAL A 27 -7.43 -20.65 -2.21
CA VAL A 27 -6.98 -20.34 -0.84
C VAL A 27 -5.45 -20.32 -0.73
N GLU A 28 -4.76 -21.20 -1.46
CA GLU A 28 -3.29 -21.23 -1.55
C GLU A 28 -2.70 -19.97 -2.22
N ASP A 29 -3.32 -19.51 -3.31
CA ASP A 29 -2.88 -18.31 -4.04
C ASP A 29 -3.06 -17.06 -3.17
N HIS A 30 -4.15 -17.02 -2.42
CA HIS A 30 -4.44 -15.94 -1.47
C HIS A 30 -3.38 -15.89 -0.37
N PHE A 31 -3.08 -17.02 0.27
CA PHE A 31 -2.05 -17.11 1.30
C PHE A 31 -0.66 -16.74 0.77
N THR A 32 -0.29 -17.26 -0.40
CA THR A 32 0.99 -16.93 -1.05
C THR A 32 1.12 -15.43 -1.32
N SER A 33 0.02 -14.78 -1.73
CA SER A 33 -0.02 -13.33 -1.96
C SER A 33 0.13 -12.53 -0.67
N LEU A 34 -0.55 -12.96 0.41
CA LEU A 34 -0.46 -12.38 1.74
C LEU A 34 0.97 -12.48 2.29
N GLN A 35 1.57 -13.67 2.23
CA GLN A 35 2.94 -13.89 2.68
C GLN A 35 3.93 -13.04 1.86
N ARG A 36 3.80 -13.00 0.53
CA ARG A 36 4.66 -12.16 -0.32
C ARG A 36 4.57 -10.68 0.03
N MET A 37 3.38 -10.18 0.37
CA MET A 37 3.16 -8.77 0.68
C MET A 37 3.80 -8.36 2.01
N TYR A 38 3.69 -9.20 3.03
CA TYR A 38 4.03 -8.83 4.41
C TYR A 38 5.31 -9.46 4.95
N ASN A 39 5.96 -10.37 4.20
CA ASN A 39 7.20 -10.98 4.63
C ASN A 39 8.31 -9.93 4.86
N ASN A 40 8.93 -9.98 6.04
CA ASN A 40 9.92 -8.99 6.50
C ASN A 40 9.43 -7.54 6.44
N CYS A 41 8.13 -7.27 6.60
CA CYS A 41 7.59 -5.92 6.63
C CYS A 41 7.50 -5.39 8.07
N GLU A 42 7.98 -4.17 8.31
CA GLU A 42 7.82 -3.46 9.59
C GLU A 42 6.74 -2.38 9.53
N VAL A 43 6.62 -1.68 8.40
CA VAL A 43 5.69 -0.57 8.21
C VAL A 43 4.79 -0.81 6.99
N VAL A 44 3.48 -0.89 7.21
CA VAL A 44 2.48 -1.05 6.14
C VAL A 44 1.95 0.33 5.72
N LEU A 45 2.20 0.74 4.48
CA LEU A 45 1.83 2.07 3.96
C LEU A 45 0.32 2.26 3.70
N SER A 46 -0.41 1.16 3.50
CA SER A 46 -1.85 1.13 3.29
C SER A 46 -2.51 0.31 4.42
N ASN A 47 -3.37 -0.63 4.07
CA ASN A 47 -4.09 -1.46 5.02
C ASN A 47 -3.41 -2.82 5.18
N LEU A 48 -3.51 -3.37 6.39
CA LEU A 48 -3.13 -4.76 6.69
C LEU A 48 -4.41 -5.61 6.69
N GLU A 49 -4.56 -6.47 5.67
CA GLU A 49 -5.71 -7.38 5.56
C GLU A 49 -5.24 -8.82 5.68
N ILE A 50 -5.72 -9.51 6.71
CA ILE A 50 -5.46 -10.93 6.97
C ILE A 50 -6.80 -11.63 6.86
N THR A 51 -7.04 -12.29 5.73
CA THR A 51 -8.30 -12.96 5.44
C THR A 51 -8.11 -14.38 4.92
N TYR A 52 -9.13 -15.22 5.09
CA TYR A 52 -9.19 -16.58 4.53
C TYR A 52 -8.00 -17.49 4.88
N VAL A 53 -7.28 -17.25 5.97
CA VAL A 53 -6.13 -18.09 6.35
C VAL A 53 -6.61 -19.39 6.99
N GLU A 54 -6.21 -20.53 6.41
CA GLU A 54 -6.54 -21.87 6.90
C GLU A 54 -5.79 -22.24 8.18
N HIS A 55 -6.34 -23.18 8.95
CA HIS A 55 -5.90 -23.52 10.31
C HIS A 55 -4.42 -23.90 10.45
N ASN A 56 -3.79 -24.50 9.44
CA ASN A 56 -2.43 -25.05 9.50
C ASN A 56 -1.34 -24.11 8.94
N ARG A 57 -1.66 -22.83 8.69
CA ARG A 57 -0.73 -21.88 8.09
C ARG A 57 0.15 -21.20 9.12
N ASP A 58 1.43 -21.03 8.79
CA ASP A 58 2.36 -20.26 9.58
C ASP A 58 2.25 -18.76 9.26
N LEU A 59 1.96 -17.95 10.28
CA LEU A 59 1.85 -16.49 10.20
C LEU A 59 2.97 -15.76 10.96
N THR A 60 4.07 -16.45 11.31
CA THR A 60 5.21 -15.86 12.04
C THR A 60 5.83 -14.65 11.37
N PHE A 61 5.75 -14.55 10.04
CA PHE A 61 6.22 -13.37 9.29
C PHE A 61 5.46 -12.07 9.64
N LEU A 62 4.28 -12.16 10.27
CA LEU A 62 3.55 -10.99 10.76
C LEU A 62 4.16 -10.37 12.02
N LYS A 63 5.02 -11.10 12.74
CA LYS A 63 5.65 -10.59 13.98
C LYS A 63 6.51 -9.37 13.73
N THR A 64 7.02 -9.14 12.52
CA THR A 64 7.87 -7.99 12.22
C THR A 64 7.09 -6.68 12.11
N ILE A 65 5.77 -6.74 11.90
CA ILE A 65 4.93 -5.55 11.67
C ILE A 65 4.83 -4.75 12.97
N GLN A 66 5.14 -3.46 12.88
CA GLN A 66 5.13 -2.50 13.97
C GLN A 66 4.12 -1.37 13.76
N GLU A 67 3.87 -0.98 12.52
CA GLU A 67 3.00 0.15 12.19
C GLU A 67 2.15 -0.13 10.96
N VAL A 68 0.87 0.28 11.04
CA VAL A 68 -0.05 0.26 9.91
C VAL A 68 -0.63 1.66 9.69
N ALA A 69 -0.43 2.21 8.51
CA ALA A 69 -0.88 3.57 8.19
C ALA A 69 -2.40 3.66 7.92
N GLY A 70 -2.98 2.64 7.28
CA GLY A 70 -4.40 2.53 7.01
C GLY A 70 -5.16 1.86 8.16
N TYR A 71 -6.01 0.89 7.83
CA TYR A 71 -6.71 0.04 8.80
C TYR A 71 -6.11 -1.38 8.87
N VAL A 72 -6.48 -2.11 9.91
CA VAL A 72 -6.21 -3.54 10.10
C VAL A 72 -7.53 -4.31 10.01
N LEU A 73 -7.64 -5.24 9.07
CA LEU A 73 -8.78 -6.13 8.89
C LEU A 73 -8.34 -7.57 9.09
N ILE A 74 -8.98 -8.25 10.04
CA ILE A 74 -8.75 -9.67 10.35
C ILE A 74 -10.08 -10.38 10.24
N ALA A 75 -10.32 -11.06 9.12
CA ALA A 75 -11.64 -11.62 8.86
C ALA A 75 -11.62 -12.99 8.19
N LEU A 76 -12.59 -13.84 8.55
CA LEU A 76 -12.81 -15.13 7.87
C LEU A 76 -11.60 -16.09 7.98
N ASN A 77 -10.83 -15.98 9.06
CA ASN A 77 -9.67 -16.85 9.31
C ASN A 77 -10.04 -18.07 10.16
N MET A 78 -9.35 -19.17 9.92
CA MET A 78 -9.49 -20.45 10.64
C MET A 78 -8.24 -20.83 11.46
N VAL A 79 -7.15 -20.05 11.34
CA VAL A 79 -5.97 -20.15 12.21
C VAL A 79 -6.32 -19.90 13.65
N ASP A 80 -5.60 -20.57 14.56
CA ASP A 80 -5.77 -20.37 16.00
C ASP A 80 -5.10 -19.08 16.49
N VAL A 81 -3.97 -18.69 15.88
CA VAL A 81 -3.13 -17.57 16.33
C VAL A 81 -2.76 -16.66 15.17
N ILE A 82 -2.94 -15.35 15.35
CA ILE A 82 -2.40 -14.31 14.45
C ILE A 82 -1.40 -13.46 15.23
N PRO A 83 -0.08 -13.67 15.06
CA PRO A 83 0.93 -13.13 15.97
C PRO A 83 1.36 -11.70 15.61
N LEU A 84 0.45 -10.72 15.77
CA LEU A 84 0.75 -9.30 15.63
C LEU A 84 1.39 -8.70 16.90
N GLU A 85 2.38 -9.41 17.43
CA GLU A 85 2.98 -9.15 18.76
C GLU A 85 3.68 -7.80 18.87
N ASN A 86 4.19 -7.29 17.75
CA ASN A 86 4.96 -6.05 17.71
C ASN A 86 4.20 -4.85 17.14
N LEU A 87 2.94 -5.03 16.72
CA LEU A 87 2.13 -3.93 16.21
C LEU A 87 1.91 -2.91 17.32
N GLN A 88 2.40 -1.68 17.14
CA GLN A 88 2.39 -0.63 18.15
C GLN A 88 1.29 0.39 17.90
N ILE A 89 1.08 0.73 16.63
CA ILE A 89 0.22 1.83 16.20
C ILE A 89 -0.54 1.51 14.91
N ILE A 90 -1.82 1.87 14.90
CA ILE A 90 -2.65 1.94 13.69
C ILE A 90 -3.03 3.41 13.47
N ARG A 91 -2.58 4.01 12.37
CA ARG A 91 -2.79 5.45 12.13
C ARG A 91 -4.22 5.78 11.68
N GLY A 92 -4.89 4.87 10.96
CA GLY A 92 -6.26 5.11 10.50
C GLY A 92 -6.37 6.22 9.45
N ASN A 93 -5.36 6.36 8.57
CA ASN A 93 -5.42 7.30 7.43
C ASN A 93 -6.52 6.91 6.43
N VAL A 94 -6.88 5.61 6.42
CA VAL A 94 -8.02 5.04 5.70
C VAL A 94 -8.73 4.12 6.69
N LEU A 95 -10.07 4.11 6.67
CA LEU A 95 -10.90 3.33 7.58
C LEU A 95 -11.68 2.24 6.83
N TYR A 96 -11.79 1.07 7.44
CA TYR A 96 -12.70 0.02 7.00
C TYR A 96 -14.15 0.44 7.28
N ASP A 97 -15.03 0.25 6.31
CA ASP A 97 -16.45 0.65 6.40
C ASP A 97 -16.62 2.12 6.84
N ASN A 98 -15.67 2.97 6.42
CA ASN A 98 -15.58 4.40 6.74
C ASN A 98 -15.49 4.76 8.23
N SER A 99 -15.37 3.78 9.14
CA SER A 99 -15.50 4.00 10.58
C SER A 99 -14.42 3.34 11.42
N PHE A 100 -13.86 2.21 10.97
CA PHE A 100 -13.03 1.35 11.81
C PHE A 100 -11.57 1.32 11.34
N ALA A 101 -10.64 1.56 12.26
CA ALA A 101 -9.22 1.35 12.02
C ALA A 101 -8.80 -0.09 12.36
N LEU A 102 -9.55 -0.78 13.22
CA LEU A 102 -9.37 -2.21 13.48
C LEU A 102 -10.72 -2.93 13.34
N ALA A 103 -10.77 -3.95 12.50
CA ALA A 103 -11.94 -4.79 12.31
C ALA A 103 -11.57 -6.29 12.42
N VAL A 104 -12.12 -6.99 13.40
CA VAL A 104 -11.91 -8.43 13.64
C VAL A 104 -13.25 -9.16 13.47
N LEU A 105 -13.45 -9.83 12.33
CA LEU A 105 -14.78 -10.25 11.87
C LEU A 105 -14.84 -11.74 11.51
N SER A 106 -15.75 -12.49 12.11
CA SER A 106 -16.12 -13.83 11.61
C SER A 106 -14.94 -14.81 11.46
N ASN A 107 -13.98 -14.81 12.40
CA ASN A 107 -12.81 -15.69 12.33
C ASN A 107 -13.11 -17.08 12.92
N TYR A 108 -13.90 -17.88 12.21
CA TYR A 108 -14.24 -19.24 12.57
C TYR A 108 -14.63 -20.07 11.34
N HIS A 109 -14.46 -21.38 11.43
CA HIS A 109 -14.99 -22.32 10.44
C HIS A 109 -16.51 -22.53 10.66
N MET A 110 -17.29 -22.83 9.61
CA MET A 110 -18.76 -22.91 9.66
C MET A 110 -19.32 -23.81 10.78
N ASN A 111 -18.66 -24.92 11.09
CA ASN A 111 -19.05 -25.84 12.17
C ASN A 111 -18.67 -25.34 13.58
N LYS A 112 -18.04 -24.17 13.70
CA LYS A 112 -17.55 -23.52 14.92
C LYS A 112 -16.56 -24.37 15.73
N THR A 113 -15.93 -25.40 15.14
CA THR A 113 -14.91 -26.20 15.84
C THR A 113 -13.55 -25.51 15.84
N GLN A 114 -13.21 -24.84 14.73
CA GLN A 114 -11.95 -24.11 14.50
C GLN A 114 -12.21 -22.61 14.35
N GLY A 115 -11.20 -21.80 14.64
CA GLY A 115 -11.26 -20.34 14.52
C GLY A 115 -10.20 -19.65 15.35
N LEU A 116 -10.10 -18.34 15.17
CA LEU A 116 -9.12 -17.51 15.88
C LEU A 116 -9.35 -17.58 17.39
N ARG A 117 -8.32 -18.03 18.10
CA ARG A 117 -8.29 -18.14 19.57
C ARG A 117 -7.47 -17.03 20.20
N GLU A 118 -6.31 -16.74 19.64
CA GLU A 118 -5.35 -15.79 20.21
C GLU A 118 -5.01 -14.69 19.20
N LEU A 119 -5.13 -13.44 19.65
CA LEU A 119 -4.74 -12.26 18.89
C LEU A 119 -3.83 -11.36 19.75
N PRO A 120 -2.58 -11.79 20.02
CA PRO A 120 -1.71 -11.11 20.96
C PRO A 120 -1.13 -9.82 20.35
N MET A 121 -1.87 -8.70 20.45
CA MET A 121 -1.38 -7.36 20.07
C MET A 121 -0.80 -6.62 21.27
N LYS A 122 0.08 -7.28 22.04
CA LYS A 122 0.60 -6.80 23.33
C LYS A 122 1.30 -5.42 23.30
N ARG A 123 1.78 -4.97 22.14
CA ARG A 123 2.38 -3.64 21.97
C ARG A 123 1.42 -2.57 21.43
N LEU A 124 0.20 -2.95 21.02
CA LEU A 124 -0.77 -2.02 20.44
C LEU A 124 -1.31 -1.11 21.54
N SER A 125 -0.90 0.15 21.49
CA SER A 125 -1.23 1.16 22.49
C SER A 125 -1.75 2.46 21.86
N GLU A 126 -1.80 2.55 20.52
CA GLU A 126 -2.32 3.72 19.82
C GLU A 126 -3.17 3.35 18.60
N ILE A 127 -4.38 3.90 18.54
CA ILE A 127 -5.15 4.07 17.32
C ILE A 127 -5.45 5.57 17.15
N LEU A 128 -4.75 6.22 16.20
CA LEU A 128 -4.83 7.69 16.04
C LEU A 128 -6.17 8.18 15.49
N ASN A 129 -6.80 7.38 14.64
CA ASN A 129 -8.05 7.72 13.98
C ASN A 129 -8.88 6.47 13.70
N GLY A 130 -10.20 6.55 13.81
CA GLY A 130 -11.12 5.43 13.63
C GLY A 130 -11.35 4.61 14.91
N GLY A 131 -12.44 3.84 14.90
CA GLY A 131 -12.81 2.98 16.02
C GLY A 131 -12.45 1.51 15.81
N VAL A 132 -13.01 0.67 16.67
CA VAL A 132 -12.75 -0.77 16.68
C VAL A 132 -14.05 -1.55 16.51
N LYS A 133 -14.05 -2.55 15.63
CA LYS A 133 -15.16 -3.49 15.42
C LYS A 133 -14.70 -4.92 15.64
N ILE A 134 -15.26 -5.58 16.64
CA ILE A 134 -15.03 -7.00 16.91
C ILE A 134 -16.39 -7.67 16.94
N SER A 135 -16.60 -8.63 16.05
CA SER A 135 -17.90 -9.30 15.93
C SER A 135 -17.73 -10.70 15.35
N ASN A 136 -18.57 -11.63 15.85
CA ASN A 136 -18.64 -13.01 15.39
C ASN A 136 -17.30 -13.78 15.51
N ASN A 137 -16.58 -13.65 16.62
CA ASN A 137 -15.36 -14.43 16.87
C ASN A 137 -15.59 -15.43 18.02
N PRO A 138 -16.27 -16.57 17.78
CA PRO A 138 -16.75 -17.47 18.83
C PRO A 138 -15.65 -18.22 19.59
N LYS A 139 -14.40 -18.16 19.13
CA LYS A 139 -13.24 -18.84 19.76
C LYS A 139 -12.23 -17.88 20.37
N LEU A 140 -12.39 -16.57 20.14
CA LEU A 140 -11.40 -15.57 20.51
C LEU A 140 -11.39 -15.34 22.02
N CYS A 141 -10.22 -15.45 22.64
CA CYS A 141 -10.02 -15.28 24.07
C CYS A 141 -9.45 -13.90 24.43
N ASN A 142 -9.70 -13.45 25.67
CA ASN A 142 -9.11 -12.28 26.35
C ASN A 142 -9.38 -10.91 25.72
N MET A 143 -9.99 -10.83 24.54
CA MET A 143 -10.26 -9.57 23.85
C MET A 143 -11.26 -8.67 24.59
N ASP A 144 -12.13 -9.26 25.40
CA ASP A 144 -13.05 -8.60 26.32
C ASP A 144 -12.35 -7.93 27.51
N THR A 145 -11.14 -8.40 27.85
CA THR A 145 -10.34 -7.85 28.94
C THR A 145 -9.49 -6.64 28.53
N VAL A 146 -9.37 -6.32 27.23
CA VAL A 146 -8.56 -5.19 26.77
C VAL A 146 -9.28 -3.86 27.01
N LEU A 147 -8.60 -2.93 27.68
CA LEU A 147 -9.07 -1.58 27.93
C LEU A 147 -8.86 -0.69 26.69
N TRP A 148 -9.83 -0.72 25.77
CA TRP A 148 -9.80 0.03 24.51
C TRP A 148 -9.75 1.55 24.67
N ASN A 149 -10.27 2.09 25.77
CA ASN A 149 -10.23 3.53 26.05
C ASN A 149 -8.80 4.06 26.25
N ASP A 150 -7.85 3.19 26.62
CA ASP A 150 -6.43 3.55 26.67
C ASP A 150 -5.83 3.63 25.26
N ILE A 151 -6.28 2.79 24.32
CA ILE A 151 -5.71 2.66 22.98
C ILE A 151 -6.28 3.73 22.03
N ILE A 152 -7.60 3.95 22.07
CA ILE A 152 -8.36 4.77 21.11
C ILE A 152 -8.40 6.24 21.54
N ASP A 153 -8.40 7.16 20.56
CA ASP A 153 -8.72 8.57 20.79
C ASP A 153 -10.23 8.81 20.99
N THR A 154 -10.71 8.62 22.23
CA THR A 154 -12.10 8.83 22.62
C THR A 154 -12.60 10.27 22.46
N SER A 155 -11.70 11.27 22.38
CA SER A 155 -12.06 12.68 22.16
C SER A 155 -12.77 12.90 20.83
N ARG A 156 -12.51 12.03 19.85
CA ARG A 156 -13.11 12.05 18.50
C ARG A 156 -14.42 11.28 18.41
N LYS A 157 -14.89 10.67 19.51
CA LYS A 157 -16.09 9.83 19.57
C LYS A 157 -16.18 8.77 18.44
N PRO A 158 -15.15 7.93 18.25
CA PRO A 158 -15.16 6.94 17.19
C PRO A 158 -16.18 5.83 17.47
N LEU A 159 -16.77 5.26 16.40
CA LEU A 159 -17.71 4.15 16.50
C LEU A 159 -16.99 2.89 16.99
N THR A 160 -17.43 2.35 18.13
CA THR A 160 -16.87 1.13 18.71
C THR A 160 -17.96 0.08 18.84
N VAL A 161 -17.74 -1.08 18.24
CA VAL A 161 -18.68 -2.21 18.23
C VAL A 161 -17.93 -3.43 18.74
N LEU A 162 -18.19 -3.83 19.98
CA LEU A 162 -17.51 -4.94 20.64
C LEU A 162 -18.54 -6.00 21.01
N ASP A 163 -18.53 -7.09 20.27
CA ASP A 163 -19.37 -8.25 20.46
C ASP A 163 -18.48 -9.46 20.76
N PHE A 164 -18.44 -9.84 22.04
CA PHE A 164 -17.64 -10.92 22.58
C PHE A 164 -18.54 -12.10 22.94
N ALA A 165 -18.07 -13.31 22.63
CA ALA A 165 -18.79 -14.52 23.00
C ALA A 165 -18.79 -14.69 24.53
N SER A 166 -19.98 -14.67 25.12
CA SER A 166 -20.21 -14.59 26.57
C SER A 166 -19.86 -15.85 27.37
N ASN A 167 -19.44 -16.95 26.74
CA ASN A 167 -19.25 -18.26 27.39
C ASN A 167 -18.08 -19.07 26.80
N LEU A 168 -16.85 -18.58 26.94
CA LEU A 168 -15.65 -19.41 26.77
C LEU A 168 -15.05 -19.78 28.13
N SER A 169 -15.65 -20.74 28.82
CA SER A 169 -15.09 -21.35 30.04
C SER A 169 -13.70 -21.99 29.85
N SER A 170 -13.21 -22.09 28.61
CA SER A 170 -11.90 -22.62 28.23
C SER A 170 -10.82 -21.56 27.95
N CYS A 171 -11.11 -20.27 28.08
CA CYS A 171 -10.10 -19.23 27.90
C CYS A 171 -9.20 -19.09 29.13
N PRO A 172 -7.87 -18.92 28.94
CA PRO A 172 -6.97 -18.69 30.04
C PRO A 172 -7.25 -17.32 30.69
N LYS A 173 -7.13 -17.26 32.02
CA LYS A 173 -7.19 -16.00 32.75
C LYS A 173 -5.93 -15.17 32.50
N CYS A 174 -6.06 -13.85 32.64
CA CYS A 174 -4.91 -12.96 32.66
C CYS A 174 -3.96 -13.32 33.82
N HIS A 175 -2.69 -12.96 33.66
CA HIS A 175 -1.69 -13.17 34.71
C HIS A 175 -2.02 -12.29 35.92
N PRO A 176 -1.80 -12.73 37.17
CA PRO A 176 -2.12 -11.93 38.37
C PRO A 176 -1.39 -10.57 38.46
N ASN A 177 -0.27 -10.41 37.75
CA ASN A 177 0.45 -9.14 37.70
C ASN A 177 -0.14 -8.14 36.69
N CYS A 178 -1.12 -8.53 35.88
CA CYS A 178 -1.76 -7.62 34.94
C CYS A 178 -2.54 -6.55 35.70
N THR A 179 -2.42 -5.29 35.28
CA THR A 179 -3.16 -4.19 35.89
C THR A 179 -4.65 -4.37 35.61
N GLU A 180 -5.45 -4.47 36.66
CA GLU A 180 -6.93 -4.57 36.57
C GLU A 180 -7.41 -5.72 35.65
N ASP A 181 -6.67 -6.85 35.63
CA ASP A 181 -6.94 -8.01 34.78
C ASP A 181 -7.00 -7.71 33.27
N HIS A 182 -6.33 -6.66 32.81
CA HIS A 182 -6.26 -6.33 31.38
C HIS A 182 -5.13 -7.10 30.68
N CYS A 183 -5.46 -7.97 29.71
CA CYS A 183 -4.47 -8.69 28.92
C CYS A 183 -4.91 -9.04 27.50
N TRP A 184 -3.94 -9.36 26.64
CA TRP A 184 -4.16 -9.86 25.29
C TRP A 184 -4.18 -11.39 25.19
N GLY A 185 -3.87 -12.09 26.29
CA GLY A 185 -3.70 -13.54 26.35
C GLY A 185 -3.04 -14.00 27.66
N ALA A 186 -2.69 -15.29 27.74
CA ALA A 186 -2.08 -15.88 28.93
C ALA A 186 -0.63 -15.42 29.16
N GLY A 187 -0.21 -15.34 30.42
CA GLY A 187 1.16 -15.01 30.81
C GLY A 187 1.43 -13.50 30.96
N GLU A 188 2.44 -13.16 31.77
CA GLU A 188 2.78 -11.78 32.14
C GLU A 188 3.16 -10.92 30.91
N GLN A 189 3.80 -11.52 29.92
CA GLN A 189 4.18 -10.85 28.67
C GLN A 189 3.00 -10.36 27.83
N ASN A 190 1.78 -10.83 28.12
CA ASN A 190 0.57 -10.45 27.42
C ASN A 190 -0.30 -9.47 28.23
N CYS A 191 0.14 -9.02 29.40
CA CYS A 191 -0.55 -7.94 30.12
C CYS A 191 -0.60 -6.67 29.26
N GLN A 192 -1.74 -5.99 29.27
CA GLN A 192 -1.88 -4.74 28.55
C GLN A 192 -1.02 -3.67 29.23
N THR A 193 -0.18 -2.99 28.45
CA THR A 193 0.55 -1.82 28.93
C THR A 193 -0.34 -0.59 28.80
N LEU A 194 -0.69 0.06 29.91
CA LEU A 194 -1.52 1.26 29.93
C LEU A 194 -0.65 2.52 29.82
N THR A 195 -1.01 3.43 28.92
CA THR A 195 -0.17 4.59 28.58
C THR A 195 -0.93 5.90 28.45
N LYS A 196 -2.23 5.92 28.79
CA LYS A 196 -3.09 7.11 28.67
C LYS A 196 -4.02 7.28 29.87
N VAL A 197 -4.79 6.26 30.22
CA VAL A 197 -5.83 6.38 31.29
C VAL A 197 -5.21 6.52 32.68
N ILE A 198 -3.99 5.99 32.87
CA ILE A 198 -3.27 6.04 34.14
C ILE A 198 -2.46 7.32 34.33
N CYS A 199 -2.41 8.19 33.32
CA CYS A 199 -1.50 9.32 33.32
C CYS A 199 -1.89 10.39 34.34
N ALA A 200 -0.88 11.12 34.80
CA ALA A 200 -1.10 12.33 35.59
C ALA A 200 -1.85 13.38 34.75
N GLN A 201 -2.69 14.20 35.41
CA GLN A 201 -3.53 15.20 34.75
C GLN A 201 -2.74 16.27 33.97
N GLN A 202 -1.46 16.46 34.32
CA GLN A 202 -0.55 17.39 33.67
C GLN A 202 -0.01 16.87 32.32
N CYS A 203 -0.15 15.57 32.03
CA CYS A 203 0.33 15.01 30.78
C CYS A 203 -0.57 15.47 29.61
N SER A 204 0.04 16.03 28.57
CA SER A 204 -0.67 16.44 27.35
C SER A 204 -1.02 15.26 26.41
N GLY A 205 -0.57 14.05 26.74
CA GLY A 205 -0.65 12.88 25.88
C GLY A 205 -0.34 11.60 26.64
N ARG A 206 0.55 10.77 26.08
CA ARG A 206 0.92 9.48 26.66
C ARG A 206 1.80 9.62 27.90
N CYS A 207 1.92 8.56 28.68
CA CYS A 207 2.83 8.44 29.81
C CYS A 207 3.36 7.02 29.96
N ARG A 208 4.42 6.86 30.76
CA ARG A 208 4.96 5.57 31.20
C ARG A 208 4.52 5.15 32.61
N GLY A 209 3.73 5.99 33.29
CA GLY A 209 3.37 5.82 34.69
C GLY A 209 2.45 6.92 35.24
N LYS A 210 2.18 6.88 36.54
CA LYS A 210 1.12 7.69 37.19
C LYS A 210 1.57 9.07 37.66
N VAL A 211 2.88 9.34 37.71
CA VAL A 211 3.41 10.62 38.24
C VAL A 211 3.70 11.61 37.11
N PRO A 212 3.70 12.93 37.37
CA PRO A 212 3.96 13.93 36.33
C PRO A 212 5.32 13.79 35.62
N SER A 213 6.33 13.23 36.28
CA SER A 213 7.64 12.95 35.66
C SER A 213 7.63 11.79 34.66
N ASP A 214 6.50 11.07 34.54
CA ASP A 214 6.30 9.99 33.59
C ASP A 214 5.57 10.41 32.33
N CYS A 215 5.24 11.70 32.18
CA CYS A 215 4.66 12.20 30.94
C CYS A 215 5.66 12.03 29.78
N CYS A 216 5.16 11.54 28.66
CA CYS A 216 5.90 11.44 27.41
C CYS A 216 5.94 12.78 26.68
N HIS A 217 6.87 12.90 25.74
CA HIS A 217 6.89 14.03 24.82
C HIS A 217 5.60 14.11 23.98
N ASN A 218 5.17 15.31 23.60
CA ASN A 218 3.90 15.52 22.88
C ASN A 218 3.86 14.89 21.47
N GLN A 219 5.03 14.61 20.88
CA GLN A 219 5.20 13.92 19.61
C GLN A 219 5.25 12.39 19.74
N CYS A 220 5.24 11.86 20.97
CA CYS A 220 5.15 10.42 21.18
C CYS A 220 3.71 9.93 20.92
N ALA A 221 3.62 8.80 20.25
CA ALA A 221 2.45 7.95 20.16
C ALA A 221 2.77 6.60 20.80
N ALA A 222 1.74 5.83 21.17
CA ALA A 222 1.84 4.53 21.85
C ALA A 222 2.43 4.60 23.28
N GLY A 223 3.51 5.34 23.51
CA GLY A 223 4.14 5.51 24.82
C GLY A 223 5.57 6.03 24.68
N CYS A 224 6.34 5.94 25.75
CA CYS A 224 7.74 6.32 25.77
C CYS A 224 8.53 5.55 26.85
N THR A 225 9.85 5.48 26.68
CA THR A 225 10.78 5.03 27.73
C THR A 225 11.32 6.20 28.55
N GLY A 226 11.21 7.42 28.03
CA GLY A 226 11.80 8.66 28.54
C GLY A 226 10.96 9.90 28.19
N PRO A 227 11.24 11.06 28.80
CA PRO A 227 10.45 12.27 28.57
C PRO A 227 10.81 13.00 27.26
N ARG A 228 11.87 12.62 26.55
CA ARG A 228 12.35 13.32 25.36
C ARG A 228 11.66 12.80 24.10
N GLU A 229 11.73 13.59 23.04
CA GLU A 229 11.25 13.20 21.70
C GLU A 229 12.01 12.02 21.09
N SER A 230 13.21 11.70 21.59
CA SER A 230 14.00 10.53 21.21
C SER A 230 13.56 9.23 21.88
N ASP A 231 12.73 9.33 22.92
CA ASP A 231 12.42 8.21 23.80
C ASP A 231 11.02 7.63 23.52
N CYS A 232 10.38 8.08 22.44
CA CYS A 232 9.06 7.62 22.03
C CYS A 232 9.09 6.18 21.51
N LEU A 233 8.05 5.40 21.81
CA LEU A 233 7.87 4.06 21.23
C LEU A 233 7.49 4.16 19.74
N ALA A 234 6.57 5.07 19.41
CA ALA A 234 6.21 5.41 18.04
C ALA A 234 6.05 6.93 17.89
N CYS A 235 6.20 7.43 16.65
CA CYS A 235 6.02 8.85 16.37
C CYS A 235 4.60 9.17 15.95
N ARG A 236 4.02 10.18 16.62
CA ARG A 236 2.66 10.67 16.35
C ARG A 236 2.52 11.22 14.93
N LYS A 237 3.50 12.01 14.47
CA LYS A 237 3.53 12.59 13.12
C LYS A 237 4.69 12.06 12.30
N PHE A 238 5.90 12.58 12.50
CA PHE A 238 7.08 12.19 11.71
C PHE A 238 8.18 11.59 12.58
N ARG A 239 8.81 10.53 12.07
CA ARG A 239 10.06 9.99 12.59
C ARG A 239 11.23 10.60 11.83
N ASP A 240 12.07 11.33 12.53
CA ASP A 240 13.31 11.90 12.05
C ASP A 240 14.50 11.21 12.73
N ASP A 241 15.08 10.24 12.03
CA ASP A 241 16.04 9.28 12.57
C ASP A 241 15.52 8.64 13.89
N ALA A 242 16.14 8.99 15.03
CA ALA A 242 15.78 8.50 16.35
C ALA A 242 14.80 9.41 17.11
N THR A 243 14.32 10.50 16.50
CA THR A 243 13.47 11.51 17.16
C THR A 243 12.10 11.62 16.52
N CYS A 244 11.08 11.93 17.32
CA CYS A 244 9.74 12.20 16.83
C CYS A 244 9.48 13.71 16.73
N LYS A 245 9.15 14.17 15.52
CA LYS A 245 8.95 15.59 15.21
C LYS A 245 7.57 15.87 14.65
N ASP A 246 7.13 17.12 14.83
CA ASP A 246 5.86 17.59 14.31
C ASP A 246 5.87 17.74 12.78
N THR A 247 7.01 18.18 12.26
CA THR A 247 7.32 18.35 10.82
C THR A 247 8.78 17.95 10.57
N CYS A 248 9.10 17.52 9.35
CA CYS A 248 10.49 17.29 8.96
C CYS A 248 11.28 18.62 8.89
N PRO A 249 12.59 18.61 9.19
CA PRO A 249 13.43 19.79 9.06
C PRO A 249 13.35 20.38 7.65
N PRO A 250 13.03 21.69 7.50
CA PRO A 250 12.87 22.31 6.19
C PRO A 250 14.20 22.34 5.45
N LEU A 251 14.16 22.29 4.10
CA LEU A 251 15.36 22.30 3.26
C LEU A 251 16.09 23.65 3.24
N VAL A 252 15.37 24.74 3.54
CA VAL A 252 15.90 26.10 3.58
C VAL A 252 15.40 26.82 4.83
N LEU A 253 16.22 27.71 5.38
CA LEU A 253 15.91 28.51 6.56
C LEU A 253 16.09 30.00 6.25
N TYR A 254 15.22 30.83 6.79
CA TYR A 254 15.35 32.27 6.66
C TYR A 254 16.47 32.79 7.57
N ASN A 255 17.42 33.51 6.98
CA ASN A 255 18.50 34.16 7.70
C ASN A 255 18.14 35.63 7.95
N PRO A 256 17.89 36.03 9.21
CA PRO A 256 17.49 37.40 9.54
C PRO A 256 18.62 38.43 9.39
N THR A 257 19.89 38.00 9.27
CA THR A 257 21.03 38.89 9.07
C THR A 257 21.22 39.26 7.61
N THR A 258 21.08 38.29 6.69
CA THR A 258 21.21 38.51 5.25
C THR A 258 19.88 38.81 4.57
N TYR A 259 18.75 38.60 5.26
CA TYR A 259 17.38 38.68 4.73
C TYR A 259 17.15 37.72 3.55
N GLN A 260 17.84 36.58 3.53
CA GLN A 260 17.80 35.59 2.45
C GLN A 260 17.42 34.19 2.98
N MET A 261 17.11 33.27 2.06
CA MET A 261 16.88 31.86 2.36
C MET A 261 18.17 31.08 2.18
N ASP A 262 18.71 30.54 3.26
CA ASP A 262 19.93 29.73 3.27
C ASP A 262 19.57 28.24 3.26
N VAL A 263 20.40 27.41 2.64
CA VAL A 263 20.22 25.95 2.64
C VAL A 263 20.43 25.42 4.05
N ASN A 264 19.50 24.60 4.54
CA ASN A 264 19.60 23.92 5.82
C ASN A 264 20.39 22.61 5.68
N PRO A 265 21.57 22.46 6.29
CA PRO A 265 22.34 21.21 6.25
C PRO A 265 21.59 20.01 6.83
N GLU A 266 20.67 20.25 7.77
CA GLU A 266 19.83 19.22 8.40
C GLU A 266 18.50 19.01 7.67
N GLY A 267 18.29 19.66 6.52
CA GLY A 267 17.06 19.57 5.74
C GLY A 267 16.76 18.14 5.30
N LYS A 268 15.51 17.70 5.46
CA LYS A 268 15.04 16.38 5.04
C LYS A 268 13.70 16.44 4.35
N TYR A 269 13.44 15.45 3.49
CA TYR A 269 12.18 15.29 2.80
C TYR A 269 11.17 14.52 3.64
N SER A 270 9.90 14.91 3.53
CA SER A 270 8.79 14.18 4.14
C SER A 270 8.37 13.01 3.23
N PHE A 271 8.48 11.78 3.72
CA PHE A 271 8.00 10.57 3.05
C PHE A 271 7.11 9.74 3.99
N GLY A 272 5.81 9.75 3.73
CA GLY A 272 4.84 9.13 4.64
C GLY A 272 4.90 9.77 6.03
N ALA A 273 5.20 8.97 7.05
CA ALA A 273 5.41 9.41 8.43
C ALA A 273 6.90 9.46 8.83
N THR A 274 7.81 9.59 7.86
CA THR A 274 9.27 9.58 8.07
C THR A 274 9.96 10.74 7.37
N CYS A 275 11.09 11.20 7.93
CA CYS A 275 11.96 12.19 7.32
C CYS A 275 13.16 11.50 6.69
N VAL A 276 13.37 11.69 5.39
CA VAL A 276 14.42 11.02 4.61
C VAL A 276 15.34 12.04 3.96
N ARG A 277 16.63 11.72 3.84
CA ARG A 277 17.61 12.61 3.18
C ARG A 277 17.39 12.68 1.67
N GLU A 278 16.90 11.60 1.07
CA GLU A 278 16.60 11.50 -0.35
C GLU A 278 15.26 10.80 -0.54
N CYS A 279 14.48 11.23 -1.52
CA CYS A 279 13.24 10.56 -1.85
C CYS A 279 13.53 9.19 -2.49
N PRO A 280 12.73 8.14 -2.18
CA PRO A 280 12.89 6.84 -2.81
C PRO A 280 12.80 6.92 -4.34
N HIS A 281 13.48 5.98 -5.01
CA HIS A 281 13.41 5.82 -6.46
C HIS A 281 11.95 5.82 -6.94
N ASN A 282 11.70 6.49 -8.07
CA ASN A 282 10.38 6.75 -8.65
C ASN A 282 9.45 7.75 -7.95
N TYR A 283 9.79 8.34 -6.79
CA TYR A 283 9.01 9.44 -6.21
C TYR A 283 9.40 10.81 -6.79
N VAL A 284 8.50 11.79 -6.68
CA VAL A 284 8.74 13.16 -7.13
C VAL A 284 8.91 14.07 -5.92
N VAL A 285 9.91 14.94 -5.98
CA VAL A 285 10.20 15.94 -4.97
C VAL A 285 9.37 17.20 -5.22
N THR A 286 8.68 17.70 -4.20
CA THR A 286 8.03 19.02 -4.25
C THR A 286 8.99 20.13 -3.78
N ASP A 287 8.68 21.37 -4.16
CA ASP A 287 9.41 22.57 -3.67
C ASP A 287 9.36 22.70 -2.13
N HIS A 288 8.33 22.14 -1.50
CA HIS A 288 8.15 22.14 -0.05
C HIS A 288 8.89 21.00 0.68
N GLY A 289 9.68 20.20 -0.03
CA GLY A 289 10.47 19.13 0.57
C GLY A 289 9.63 17.89 0.93
N SER A 290 8.71 17.47 0.06
CA SER A 290 7.95 16.22 0.24
C SER A 290 8.13 15.27 -0.93
N CYS A 291 8.16 13.97 -0.64
CA CYS A 291 8.18 12.90 -1.64
C CYS A 291 6.74 12.51 -1.98
N VAL A 292 6.28 12.87 -3.18
CA VAL A 292 4.91 12.64 -3.64
C VAL A 292 4.87 11.67 -4.82
N ARG A 293 3.71 11.04 -5.00
CA ARG A 293 3.46 10.14 -6.14
C ARG A 293 3.18 10.87 -7.44
N SER A 294 2.82 12.15 -7.36
CA SER A 294 2.50 12.99 -8.51
C SER A 294 2.50 14.44 -8.08
N CYS A 295 2.78 15.31 -9.05
CA CYS A 295 2.72 16.75 -8.88
C CYS A 295 1.27 17.25 -8.80
N ASN A 296 1.09 18.44 -8.22
CA ASN A 296 -0.19 19.13 -8.17
C ASN A 296 -0.64 19.58 -9.56
N THR A 297 -1.91 19.95 -9.70
CA THR A 297 -2.54 20.27 -11.00
C THR A 297 -1.90 21.43 -11.77
N ASP A 298 -1.19 22.33 -11.08
CA ASP A 298 -0.48 23.50 -11.60
C ASP A 298 1.03 23.27 -11.82
N THR A 299 1.49 22.03 -11.60
CA THR A 299 2.89 21.65 -11.68
C THR A 299 3.08 20.38 -12.53
N TYR A 300 4.23 20.25 -13.17
CA TYR A 300 4.60 19.09 -13.97
C TYR A 300 5.91 18.46 -13.47
N GLU A 301 6.08 17.18 -13.79
CA GLU A 301 7.24 16.40 -13.38
C GLU A 301 8.38 16.65 -14.37
N VAL A 302 9.52 17.13 -13.86
CA VAL A 302 10.77 17.30 -14.60
C VAL A 302 11.85 16.47 -13.96
N GLU A 303 12.80 15.98 -14.76
CA GLU A 303 13.98 15.30 -14.24
C GLU A 303 15.16 16.26 -14.28
N GLU A 304 15.69 16.59 -13.10
CA GLU A 304 16.86 17.47 -12.94
C GLU A 304 17.92 16.77 -12.11
N ASN A 305 19.11 16.59 -12.69
CA ASN A 305 20.23 15.90 -12.05
C ASN A 305 19.87 14.50 -11.54
N GLY A 306 19.03 13.76 -12.28
CA GLY A 306 18.56 12.42 -11.91
C GLY A 306 17.50 12.39 -10.80
N VAL A 307 17.04 13.56 -10.31
CA VAL A 307 15.96 13.67 -9.33
C VAL A 307 14.73 14.24 -10.00
N ARG A 308 13.60 13.56 -9.84
CA ARG A 308 12.31 14.03 -10.38
C ARG A 308 11.74 15.09 -9.45
N LYS A 309 11.47 16.28 -9.98
CA LYS A 309 10.93 17.43 -9.24
C LYS A 309 9.63 17.92 -9.85
N CYS A 310 8.78 18.53 -9.03
CA CYS A 310 7.60 19.25 -9.49
C CYS A 310 7.98 20.70 -9.78
N LYS A 311 7.81 21.15 -11.02
CA LYS A 311 7.96 22.55 -11.40
C LYS A 311 6.63 23.13 -11.86
N LYS A 312 6.43 24.43 -11.62
CA LYS A 312 5.28 25.16 -12.17
C LYS A 312 5.33 25.14 -13.70
N CYS A 313 4.18 24.93 -14.32
CA CYS A 313 4.07 24.99 -15.77
C CYS A 313 4.16 26.43 -16.26
N ASP A 314 4.88 26.66 -17.36
CA ASP A 314 4.87 27.92 -18.08
C ASP A 314 3.58 28.00 -18.93
N GLY A 315 2.48 28.42 -18.30
CA GLY A 315 1.15 28.47 -18.91
C GLY A 315 0.27 27.28 -18.53
N LEU A 316 -0.49 26.74 -19.50
CA LEU A 316 -1.40 25.61 -19.27
C LEU A 316 -0.62 24.29 -19.15
N CYS A 317 -0.71 23.63 -17.99
CA CYS A 317 -0.16 22.29 -17.82
C CYS A 317 -0.84 21.28 -18.76
N SER A 318 -0.07 20.28 -19.19
CA SER A 318 -0.66 19.11 -19.83
C SER A 318 -1.63 18.42 -18.88
N LYS A 319 -2.80 18.03 -19.39
CA LYS A 319 -3.87 17.49 -18.55
C LYS A 319 -3.42 16.18 -17.90
N VAL A 320 -3.35 16.19 -16.58
CA VAL A 320 -3.14 15.02 -15.72
C VAL A 320 -4.50 14.55 -15.22
N CYS A 321 -4.75 13.25 -15.32
CA CYS A 321 -6.03 12.66 -14.93
C CYS A 321 -5.82 11.62 -13.85
N ASN A 322 -6.71 11.59 -12.87
CA ASN A 322 -6.67 10.57 -11.83
C ASN A 322 -7.00 9.21 -12.44
N GLY A 323 -6.19 8.22 -12.12
CA GLY A 323 -6.40 6.81 -12.43
C GLY A 323 -7.26 6.13 -11.38
N ILE A 324 -7.52 4.86 -11.61
CA ILE A 324 -8.24 3.98 -10.69
C ILE A 324 -7.56 3.99 -9.32
N GLY A 325 -8.38 4.04 -8.26
CA GLY A 325 -7.89 4.08 -6.88
C GLY A 325 -7.54 5.48 -6.35
N ILE A 326 -7.63 6.53 -7.18
CA ILE A 326 -7.28 7.91 -6.80
C ILE A 326 -8.48 8.85 -6.95
N GLY A 327 -8.64 9.78 -6.00
CA GLY A 327 -9.69 10.82 -6.04
C GLY A 327 -11.09 10.23 -6.14
N GLU A 328 -11.88 10.72 -7.09
CA GLU A 328 -13.25 10.25 -7.37
C GLU A 328 -13.31 8.80 -7.86
N LEU A 329 -12.19 8.25 -8.34
CA LEU A 329 -12.08 6.85 -8.79
C LEU A 329 -11.63 5.91 -7.66
N LYS A 330 -11.59 6.40 -6.41
CA LYS A 330 -11.32 5.57 -5.23
C LYS A 330 -12.43 4.55 -5.04
N GLY A 331 -12.06 3.27 -5.00
CA GLY A 331 -13.01 2.15 -4.84
C GLY A 331 -13.68 1.68 -6.13
N ILE A 332 -13.36 2.30 -7.28
CA ILE A 332 -13.75 1.80 -8.60
C ILE A 332 -12.77 0.69 -9.02
N LEU A 333 -13.28 -0.40 -9.61
CA LEU A 333 -12.47 -1.56 -10.00
C LEU A 333 -11.87 -1.45 -11.41
N SER A 334 -12.63 -0.87 -12.34
CA SER A 334 -12.30 -0.83 -13.76
C SER A 334 -12.74 0.49 -14.38
N ILE A 335 -12.03 0.89 -15.43
CA ILE A 335 -12.54 1.85 -16.39
C ILE A 335 -13.85 1.29 -16.98
N ASN A 336 -14.87 2.13 -17.09
CA ASN A 336 -16.22 1.74 -17.49
C ASN A 336 -16.95 2.90 -18.19
N ALA A 337 -18.19 2.68 -18.62
CA ALA A 337 -18.97 3.65 -19.37
C ALA A 337 -19.20 4.99 -18.62
N THR A 338 -19.21 4.98 -17.28
CA THR A 338 -19.47 6.14 -16.44
C THR A 338 -18.23 7.00 -16.24
N ASN A 339 -17.04 6.41 -16.18
CA ASN A 339 -15.80 7.13 -15.86
C ASN A 339 -14.87 7.38 -17.07
N ILE A 340 -15.04 6.69 -18.19
CA ILE A 340 -14.16 6.78 -19.37
C ILE A 340 -13.98 8.23 -19.89
N ASP A 341 -15.03 9.05 -19.80
CA ASP A 341 -15.02 10.42 -20.31
C ASP A 341 -14.11 11.35 -19.47
N SER A 342 -13.79 10.98 -18.22
CA SER A 342 -12.81 11.70 -17.40
C SER A 342 -11.39 11.64 -18.00
N PHE A 343 -11.10 10.61 -18.80
CA PHE A 343 -9.81 10.36 -19.45
C PHE A 343 -9.64 11.08 -20.80
N LYS A 344 -10.60 11.89 -21.23
CA LYS A 344 -10.50 12.67 -22.48
C LYS A 344 -9.33 13.65 -22.43
N ASN A 345 -8.49 13.64 -23.48
CA ASN A 345 -7.33 14.52 -23.65
C ASN A 345 -6.28 14.43 -22.53
N CYS A 346 -6.25 13.30 -21.81
CA CYS A 346 -5.27 13.08 -20.76
C CYS A 346 -3.95 12.64 -21.37
N THR A 347 -2.87 13.30 -20.99
CA THR A 347 -1.51 12.93 -21.44
C THR A 347 -0.81 12.05 -20.42
N LYS A 348 -1.17 12.22 -19.15
CA LYS A 348 -0.63 11.48 -18.01
C LYS A 348 -1.74 11.00 -17.10
N ILE A 349 -1.65 9.75 -16.68
CA ILE A 349 -2.54 9.16 -15.67
C ILE A 349 -1.80 9.08 -14.35
N ASN A 350 -2.32 9.78 -13.35
CA ASN A 350 -1.91 9.70 -11.96
C ASN A 350 -2.68 8.58 -11.27
N GLY A 351 -2.07 7.40 -11.16
CA GLY A 351 -2.66 6.20 -10.58
C GLY A 351 -2.63 5.02 -11.54
N ASP A 352 -3.57 4.11 -11.34
CA ASP A 352 -3.62 2.85 -12.07
C ASP A 352 -4.64 2.87 -13.22
N VAL A 353 -4.45 2.00 -14.20
CA VAL A 353 -5.38 1.78 -15.30
C VAL A 353 -5.77 0.30 -15.28
N SER A 354 -7.04 0.01 -15.01
CA SER A 354 -7.58 -1.35 -14.98
C SER A 354 -8.74 -1.48 -15.95
N ILE A 355 -8.66 -2.45 -16.85
CA ILE A 355 -9.71 -2.77 -17.83
C ILE A 355 -10.08 -4.25 -17.66
N LEU A 356 -11.22 -4.46 -17.01
CA LEU A 356 -11.73 -5.77 -16.61
C LEU A 356 -12.96 -6.17 -17.43
N PRO A 357 -13.36 -7.46 -17.47
CA PRO A 357 -14.53 -7.91 -18.22
C PRO A 357 -15.82 -7.14 -17.90
N VAL A 358 -15.99 -6.73 -16.65
CA VAL A 358 -17.14 -5.93 -16.18
C VAL A 358 -17.30 -4.61 -16.95
N ALA A 359 -16.22 -4.05 -17.51
CA ALA A 359 -16.29 -2.84 -18.33
C ALA A 359 -17.19 -3.03 -19.55
N PHE A 360 -17.06 -4.16 -20.24
CA PHE A 360 -17.79 -4.45 -21.49
C PHE A 360 -19.11 -5.19 -21.24
N LEU A 361 -19.23 -5.91 -20.14
CA LEU A 361 -20.48 -6.58 -19.75
C LEU A 361 -21.47 -5.62 -19.08
N GLY A 362 -20.97 -4.52 -18.52
CA GLY A 362 -21.73 -3.69 -17.58
C GLY A 362 -21.77 -4.30 -16.18
N ASP A 363 -22.25 -3.52 -15.23
CA ASP A 363 -22.43 -3.92 -13.84
C ASP A 363 -23.79 -3.47 -13.30
N ALA A 364 -24.68 -4.41 -13.02
CA ALA A 364 -25.99 -4.12 -12.46
C ALA A 364 -25.91 -3.54 -11.03
N PHE A 365 -24.90 -3.93 -10.24
CA PHE A 365 -24.76 -3.49 -8.85
C PHE A 365 -24.46 -1.99 -8.77
N THR A 366 -23.52 -1.51 -9.59
CA THR A 366 -23.21 -0.07 -9.71
C THR A 366 -24.09 0.65 -10.74
N LYS A 367 -25.05 -0.05 -11.36
CA LYS A 367 -25.92 0.46 -12.44
C LYS A 367 -25.12 1.03 -13.61
N THR A 368 -23.98 0.40 -13.93
CA THR A 368 -23.09 0.80 -15.00
C THR A 368 -23.41 0.05 -16.28
N LEU A 369 -23.63 0.78 -17.37
CA LEU A 369 -23.89 0.19 -18.68
C LEU A 369 -22.60 -0.39 -19.29
N PRO A 370 -22.73 -1.33 -20.25
CA PRO A 370 -21.63 -1.76 -21.11
C PRO A 370 -20.87 -0.58 -21.73
N LEU A 371 -19.54 -0.59 -21.62
CA LEU A 371 -18.66 0.38 -22.28
C LEU A 371 -18.66 0.13 -23.79
N ASP A 372 -18.93 1.19 -24.58
CA ASP A 372 -18.66 1.18 -26.02
C ASP A 372 -17.15 1.05 -26.27
N PRO A 373 -16.67 -0.02 -26.94
CA PRO A 373 -15.27 -0.21 -27.28
C PRO A 373 -14.60 1.02 -27.90
N LYS A 374 -15.31 1.78 -28.74
CA LYS A 374 -14.73 2.97 -29.41
C LYS A 374 -14.31 4.05 -28.42
N LYS A 375 -14.94 4.13 -27.24
CA LYS A 375 -14.57 5.11 -26.22
C LYS A 375 -13.18 4.84 -25.62
N LEU A 376 -12.58 3.66 -25.83
CA LEU A 376 -11.20 3.41 -25.39
C LEU A 376 -10.19 4.31 -26.11
N ASP A 377 -10.52 4.86 -27.28
CA ASP A 377 -9.65 5.79 -28.03
C ASP A 377 -9.23 7.03 -27.22
N VAL A 378 -9.92 7.37 -26.13
CA VAL A 378 -9.49 8.43 -25.21
C VAL A 378 -8.06 8.22 -24.70
N PHE A 379 -7.63 6.96 -24.54
CA PHE A 379 -6.30 6.62 -24.08
C PHE A 379 -5.20 6.84 -25.12
N ARG A 380 -5.53 7.08 -26.41
CA ARG A 380 -4.52 7.34 -27.44
C ARG A 380 -3.68 8.59 -27.15
N THR A 381 -4.21 9.51 -26.36
CA THR A 381 -3.48 10.71 -25.94
C THR A 381 -2.54 10.48 -24.76
N VAL A 382 -2.66 9.34 -24.07
CA VAL A 382 -1.89 9.01 -22.88
C VAL A 382 -0.51 8.53 -23.27
N LYS A 383 0.49 9.16 -22.66
CA LYS A 383 1.92 8.87 -22.81
C LYS A 383 2.54 8.29 -21.56
N GLU A 384 1.94 8.53 -20.40
CA GLU A 384 2.49 8.11 -19.12
C GLU A 384 1.43 7.61 -18.16
N ILE A 385 1.72 6.49 -17.49
CA ILE A 385 0.94 5.96 -16.36
C ILE A 385 1.86 5.90 -15.15
N SER A 386 1.49 6.58 -14.05
CA SER A 386 2.33 6.62 -12.85
C SER A 386 2.25 5.33 -12.01
N GLY A 387 1.13 4.61 -12.09
CA GLY A 387 0.89 3.34 -11.41
C GLY A 387 1.15 2.14 -12.30
N PHE A 388 0.20 1.20 -12.33
CA PHE A 388 0.23 0.03 -13.21
C PHE A 388 -0.83 0.06 -14.32
N LEU A 389 -0.62 -0.75 -15.36
CA LEU A 389 -1.58 -1.04 -16.42
C LEU A 389 -2.02 -2.51 -16.36
N LEU A 390 -3.30 -2.75 -16.06
CA LEU A 390 -3.93 -4.07 -16.01
C LEU A 390 -5.02 -4.18 -17.07
N ILE A 391 -4.89 -5.17 -17.95
CA ILE A 391 -5.86 -5.46 -19.01
C ILE A 391 -6.23 -6.94 -18.93
N GLN A 392 -7.45 -7.21 -18.50
CA GLN A 392 -8.06 -8.55 -18.42
C GLN A 392 -9.22 -8.73 -19.40
N ALA A 393 -9.66 -7.64 -20.03
CA ALA A 393 -10.61 -7.69 -21.13
C ALA A 393 -10.26 -6.63 -22.17
N TRP A 394 -10.56 -6.94 -23.42
CA TRP A 394 -10.34 -6.06 -24.56
C TRP A 394 -11.38 -6.39 -25.63
N PRO A 395 -11.71 -5.47 -26.56
CA PRO A 395 -12.66 -5.76 -27.62
C PRO A 395 -12.23 -6.97 -28.46
N ASP A 396 -13.15 -7.91 -28.66
CA ASP A 396 -12.87 -9.19 -29.34
C ASP A 396 -12.41 -9.03 -30.79
N ASN A 397 -12.78 -7.93 -31.44
CA ASN A 397 -12.41 -7.60 -32.82
C ASN A 397 -11.05 -6.88 -32.94
N ALA A 398 -10.43 -6.47 -31.82
CA ALA A 398 -9.17 -5.77 -31.84
C ALA A 398 -8.00 -6.76 -31.94
N THR A 399 -7.04 -6.45 -32.80
CA THR A 399 -5.84 -7.28 -33.01
C THR A 399 -4.68 -6.90 -32.09
N ASP A 400 -4.75 -5.72 -31.46
CA ASP A 400 -3.75 -5.17 -30.56
C ASP A 400 -4.37 -4.24 -29.51
N LEU A 401 -3.53 -3.67 -28.64
CA LEU A 401 -3.92 -2.67 -27.63
C LEU A 401 -3.89 -1.25 -28.23
N TYR A 402 -4.57 -1.05 -29.36
CA TYR A 402 -4.55 0.19 -30.17
C TYR A 402 -4.63 1.50 -29.36
N ALA A 403 -5.41 1.52 -28.28
CA ALA A 403 -5.61 2.73 -27.49
C ALA A 403 -4.35 3.17 -26.72
N PHE A 404 -3.39 2.28 -26.51
CA PHE A 404 -2.13 2.56 -25.81
C PHE A 404 -0.92 2.63 -26.76
N GLU A 405 -1.16 2.84 -28.07
CA GLU A 405 -0.09 2.92 -29.08
C GLU A 405 0.94 4.04 -28.81
N ASN A 406 0.54 5.09 -28.08
CA ASN A 406 1.38 6.24 -27.72
C ASN A 406 1.88 6.22 -26.27
N LEU A 407 1.61 5.15 -25.52
CA LEU A 407 2.09 5.00 -24.15
C LEU A 407 3.62 4.82 -24.17
N GLU A 408 4.33 5.74 -23.51
CA GLU A 408 5.79 5.79 -23.48
C GLU A 408 6.37 5.22 -22.18
N ILE A 409 5.73 5.51 -21.04
CA ILE A 409 6.29 5.21 -19.70
C ILE A 409 5.22 4.61 -18.78
N ILE A 410 5.56 3.52 -18.09
CA ILE A 410 4.80 2.99 -16.93
C ILE A 410 5.70 3.04 -15.70
N ARG A 411 5.39 3.87 -14.70
CA ARG A 411 6.31 4.10 -13.57
C ARG A 411 6.26 3.04 -12.48
N GLY A 412 5.16 2.31 -12.32
CA GLY A 412 5.06 1.24 -11.31
C GLY A 412 5.14 1.71 -9.85
N ARG A 413 4.77 2.98 -9.56
CA ARG A 413 4.70 3.52 -8.17
C ARG A 413 3.71 2.70 -7.32
N THR A 414 2.68 2.20 -7.96
CA THR A 414 1.73 1.18 -7.49
C THR A 414 1.81 -0.01 -8.43
N LYS A 415 1.57 -1.21 -7.90
CA LYS A 415 1.72 -2.47 -8.62
C LYS A 415 0.54 -3.39 -8.33
N GLN A 416 0.04 -4.08 -9.35
CA GLN A 416 -0.99 -5.08 -9.18
C GLN A 416 -0.45 -6.24 -8.34
N HIS A 417 -1.17 -6.57 -7.26
CA HIS A 417 -0.73 -7.49 -6.21
C HIS A 417 0.66 -7.15 -5.62
N GLY A 418 1.06 -5.88 -5.66
CA GLY A 418 2.38 -5.44 -5.19
C GLY A 418 3.56 -5.84 -6.10
N GLN A 419 3.31 -6.53 -7.22
CA GLN A 419 4.36 -7.09 -8.06
C GLN A 419 4.36 -6.56 -9.49
N TYR A 420 3.21 -6.52 -10.17
CA TYR A 420 3.17 -6.28 -11.61
C TYR A 420 2.81 -4.83 -11.94
N SER A 421 3.62 -4.15 -12.75
CA SER A 421 3.32 -2.82 -13.29
C SER A 421 2.66 -2.90 -14.67
N LEU A 422 2.84 -4.01 -15.39
CA LEU A 422 2.12 -4.32 -16.63
C LEU A 422 1.56 -5.74 -16.56
N ALA A 423 0.24 -5.88 -16.71
CA ALA A 423 -0.44 -7.16 -16.72
C ALA A 423 -1.44 -7.25 -17.87
N VAL A 424 -1.19 -8.13 -18.84
CA VAL A 424 -2.04 -8.37 -20.02
C VAL A 424 -2.45 -9.83 -20.04
N VAL A 425 -3.71 -10.10 -19.69
CA VAL A 425 -4.16 -11.45 -19.35
C VAL A 425 -5.44 -11.83 -20.10
N ASN A 426 -5.44 -13.04 -20.69
CA ASN A 426 -6.64 -13.67 -21.26
C ASN A 426 -7.34 -12.86 -22.39
N LEU A 427 -6.56 -12.24 -23.26
CA LEU A 427 -7.05 -11.48 -24.41
C LEU A 427 -6.99 -12.29 -25.72
N LYS A 428 -7.76 -11.85 -26.72
CA LYS A 428 -7.79 -12.45 -28.08
C LYS A 428 -6.92 -11.71 -29.10
N ILE A 429 -6.15 -10.71 -28.67
CA ILE A 429 -5.23 -9.92 -29.50
C ILE A 429 -4.12 -10.79 -30.11
N GLN A 430 -3.58 -10.35 -31.24
CA GLN A 430 -2.50 -11.00 -31.98
C GLN A 430 -1.13 -10.40 -31.70
N SER A 431 -1.06 -9.13 -31.33
CA SER A 431 0.16 -8.42 -30.93
C SER A 431 -0.16 -7.43 -29.81
N LEU A 432 0.86 -6.93 -29.09
CA LEU A 432 0.62 -5.94 -28.02
C LEU A 432 0.30 -4.55 -28.57
N GLY A 433 0.96 -4.10 -29.64
CA GLY A 433 0.75 -2.76 -30.22
C GLY A 433 1.31 -1.59 -29.38
N LEU A 434 2.06 -1.86 -28.31
CA LEU A 434 2.69 -0.84 -27.44
C LEU A 434 3.97 -0.25 -28.06
N ARG A 435 3.86 0.30 -29.27
CA ARG A 435 5.00 0.70 -30.10
C ARG A 435 5.83 1.87 -29.56
N SER A 436 5.24 2.73 -28.73
CA SER A 436 5.92 3.89 -28.15
C SER A 436 6.54 3.63 -26.80
N LEU A 437 6.34 2.43 -26.23
CA LEU A 437 6.79 2.09 -24.88
C LEU A 437 8.32 2.04 -24.82
N LYS A 438 8.89 2.86 -23.94
CA LYS A 438 10.34 3.04 -23.78
C LYS A 438 10.84 2.71 -22.38
N GLU A 439 9.98 2.80 -21.37
CA GLU A 439 10.38 2.58 -19.97
C GLU A 439 9.28 1.94 -19.13
N ILE A 440 9.67 0.98 -18.30
CA ILE A 440 8.90 0.47 -17.16
C ILE A 440 9.78 0.65 -15.92
N SER A 441 9.52 1.71 -15.14
CA SER A 441 10.46 2.19 -14.11
C SER A 441 10.56 1.28 -12.88
N ASP A 442 9.53 0.49 -12.59
CA ASP A 442 9.51 -0.52 -11.52
C ASP A 442 8.37 -1.52 -11.77
N GLY A 443 8.41 -2.68 -11.12
CA GLY A 443 7.42 -3.74 -11.22
C GLY A 443 7.64 -4.73 -12.37
N ASP A 444 7.21 -5.96 -12.13
CA ASP A 444 7.31 -7.06 -13.08
C ASP A 444 6.25 -6.95 -14.18
N ILE A 445 6.46 -7.72 -15.25
CA ILE A 445 5.53 -7.83 -16.37
C ILE A 445 4.87 -9.21 -16.34
N ALA A 446 3.55 -9.25 -16.45
CA ALA A 446 2.76 -10.47 -16.62
C ALA A 446 2.01 -10.44 -17.95
N ILE A 447 2.37 -11.33 -18.89
CA ILE A 447 1.64 -11.50 -20.15
C ILE A 447 1.26 -12.96 -20.28
N MET A 448 0.00 -13.29 -20.02
CA MET A 448 -0.38 -14.70 -19.95
C MET A 448 -1.77 -15.02 -20.45
N LYS A 449 -1.95 -16.26 -20.92
CA LYS A 449 -3.23 -16.80 -21.39
C LYS A 449 -3.81 -16.09 -22.63
N ASN A 450 -2.99 -15.34 -23.37
CA ASN A 450 -3.43 -14.66 -24.59
C ASN A 450 -3.25 -15.61 -25.79
N LYS A 451 -4.29 -16.39 -26.11
CA LYS A 451 -4.21 -17.54 -27.03
C LYS A 451 -3.74 -17.21 -28.45
N ASN A 452 -3.97 -15.99 -28.91
CA ASN A 452 -3.62 -15.54 -30.26
C ASN A 452 -2.35 -14.69 -30.30
N LEU A 453 -1.83 -14.28 -29.14
CA LEU A 453 -0.77 -13.29 -29.03
C LEU A 453 0.57 -13.89 -29.47
N CYS A 454 1.20 -13.22 -30.43
CA CYS A 454 2.56 -13.45 -30.88
C CYS A 454 3.47 -12.28 -30.44
N TYR A 455 4.79 -12.45 -30.62
CA TYR A 455 5.83 -11.42 -30.45
C TYR A 455 6.14 -10.92 -29.03
N ALA A 456 5.33 -11.25 -28.02
CA ALA A 456 5.65 -10.86 -26.65
C ALA A 456 7.04 -11.38 -26.20
N ASP A 457 7.42 -12.59 -26.63
CA ASP A 457 8.72 -13.19 -26.32
C ASP A 457 9.88 -12.66 -27.17
N THR A 458 9.62 -11.91 -28.25
CA THR A 458 10.67 -11.35 -29.12
C THR A 458 11.11 -9.96 -28.68
N MET A 459 10.36 -9.31 -27.80
CA MET A 459 10.72 -7.99 -27.26
C MET A 459 11.86 -8.11 -26.23
N ASN A 460 12.86 -7.23 -26.34
CA ASN A 460 13.90 -7.11 -25.32
C ASN A 460 13.40 -6.32 -24.11
N TRP A 461 12.55 -6.94 -23.28
CA TRP A 461 11.96 -6.28 -22.10
C TRP A 461 12.99 -5.71 -21.13
N ARG A 462 14.17 -6.34 -21.04
CA ARG A 462 15.25 -5.85 -20.16
C ARG A 462 15.72 -4.45 -20.53
N SER A 463 15.64 -4.07 -21.81
CA SER A 463 15.98 -2.71 -22.25
C SER A 463 15.00 -1.63 -21.75
N LEU A 464 13.78 -2.02 -21.35
CA LEU A 464 12.77 -1.11 -20.82
C LEU A 464 12.83 -0.97 -19.29
N PHE A 465 13.55 -1.86 -18.60
CA PHE A 465 13.59 -1.88 -17.14
C PHE A 465 14.58 -0.85 -16.58
N ALA A 466 14.10 0.00 -15.67
CA ALA A 466 14.97 0.91 -14.93
C ALA A 466 15.63 0.23 -13.71
N THR A 467 15.06 -0.88 -13.21
CA THR A 467 15.59 -1.60 -12.05
C THR A 467 16.00 -3.03 -12.39
N GLN A 468 17.17 -3.47 -11.90
CA GLN A 468 17.76 -4.75 -12.25
C GLN A 468 16.97 -5.97 -11.73
N SER A 469 16.13 -5.79 -10.71
CA SER A 469 15.34 -6.86 -10.09
C SER A 469 14.09 -7.26 -10.88
N GLN A 470 13.67 -6.46 -11.87
CA GLN A 470 12.44 -6.69 -12.63
C GLN A 470 12.49 -7.96 -13.47
N LYS A 471 11.36 -8.65 -13.52
CA LYS A 471 11.20 -9.93 -14.23
C LYS A 471 9.98 -9.92 -15.14
N THR A 472 10.01 -10.81 -16.12
CA THR A 472 8.90 -11.08 -17.04
C THR A 472 8.33 -12.46 -16.79
N LYS A 473 6.99 -12.55 -16.71
CA LYS A 473 6.24 -13.80 -16.71
C LYS A 473 5.38 -13.85 -17.97
N ILE A 474 5.94 -14.43 -19.02
CA ILE A 474 5.29 -14.59 -20.33
C ILE A 474 5.02 -16.07 -20.55
N ILE A 475 3.78 -16.51 -20.31
CA ILE A 475 3.42 -17.95 -20.31
C ILE A 475 2.02 -18.17 -20.86
N GLN A 476 1.74 -19.37 -21.40
CA GLN A 476 0.42 -19.77 -21.87
C GLN A 476 -0.17 -18.85 -22.97
N ASN A 477 0.68 -18.17 -23.74
CA ASN A 477 0.29 -17.44 -24.96
C ASN A 477 0.40 -18.37 -26.18
N ARG A 478 0.22 -17.84 -27.39
CA ARG A 478 0.38 -18.63 -28.62
C ARG A 478 1.81 -19.19 -28.71
N ASN A 479 1.94 -20.44 -29.15
CA ASN A 479 3.25 -21.08 -29.27
C ASN A 479 4.11 -20.35 -30.31
N LYS A 480 5.37 -20.09 -29.99
CA LYS A 480 6.34 -19.41 -30.87
C LYS A 480 6.43 -20.06 -32.25
N ASN A 481 6.37 -21.39 -32.32
CA ASN A 481 6.43 -22.13 -33.58
C ASN A 481 5.19 -21.90 -34.48
N ASP A 482 4.05 -21.55 -33.88
CA ASP A 482 2.81 -21.26 -34.62
C ASP A 482 2.72 -19.79 -35.07
N CYS A 483 3.61 -18.94 -34.57
CA CYS A 483 3.77 -17.54 -34.98
C CYS A 483 4.66 -17.38 -36.22
N SER A 484 5.35 -18.45 -36.65
CA SER A 484 6.40 -18.46 -37.69
C SER A 484 6.00 -18.03 -39.11
N LYS A 485 4.72 -17.77 -39.38
CA LYS A 485 4.28 -17.16 -40.66
C LYS A 485 4.32 -15.63 -40.65
N SER A 486 4.70 -15.05 -39.51
CA SER A 486 4.71 -13.63 -39.28
C SER A 486 5.98 -13.31 -38.49
N VAL A 487 7.12 -13.22 -39.18
CA VAL A 487 8.40 -12.79 -38.58
C VAL A 487 8.37 -11.26 -38.47
N CYS A 488 9.00 -10.68 -37.44
CA CYS A 488 9.22 -9.24 -37.36
C CYS A 488 9.83 -8.74 -38.69
N PHE A 489 9.29 -7.64 -39.22
CA PHE A 489 9.71 -7.12 -40.53
C PHE A 489 11.25 -6.96 -40.59
N PRO A 490 11.94 -7.46 -41.63
CA PRO A 490 13.41 -7.49 -41.70
C PRO A 490 14.10 -6.13 -41.56
N ALA A 491 13.38 -5.02 -41.78
CA ALA A 491 13.90 -3.67 -41.60
C ALA A 491 14.35 -3.38 -40.15
N PHE A 492 13.80 -4.07 -39.13
CA PHE A 492 14.22 -3.91 -37.73
C PHE A 492 15.44 -4.73 -37.34
N ALA A 493 15.85 -5.72 -38.13
CA ALA A 493 17.06 -6.50 -37.86
C ALA A 493 18.35 -5.72 -38.20
N LYS A 494 18.29 -4.76 -39.13
CA LYS A 494 19.45 -3.96 -39.53
C LYS A 494 19.88 -2.92 -38.48
N ALA A 495 18.92 -2.30 -37.77
CA ALA A 495 19.23 -1.33 -36.73
C ALA A 495 19.94 -1.95 -35.51
N HIS A 496 19.86 -3.26 -35.32
CA HIS A 496 20.51 -3.95 -34.21
C HIS A 496 22.00 -4.21 -34.44
N ASN A 497 22.45 -4.29 -35.71
CA ASN A 497 23.85 -4.51 -36.06
C ASN A 497 24.65 -3.21 -36.27
N GLU A 498 23.98 -2.07 -36.42
CA GLU A 498 24.65 -0.75 -36.59
C GLU A 498 24.86 0.00 -35.26
N MET A 499 24.52 -0.62 -34.12
CA MET A 499 24.79 -0.09 -32.77
C MET A 499 25.83 -0.94 -31.98
N GLU A 500 26.45 -1.94 -32.63
CA GLU A 500 27.56 -2.75 -32.07
C GLU A 500 28.90 -2.54 -32.82
N GLU A 501 29.00 -1.51 -33.68
CA GLU A 501 30.28 -0.89 -34.11
C GLU A 501 30.33 0.55 -33.59
#